data_AF-A0A365T8S0-F1
#
_entry.id   AF-A0A365T8S0-F1
#
_cell.length_a   1.000
_cell.length_b   1.000
_cell.length_c   1.000
_cell.angle_alpha   90.00
_cell.angle_beta   90.00
_cell.angle_gamma   90.00
#
_symmetry.space_group_name_H-M   'P 1'
#
loop_
_entity.id
_entity.type
_entity.pdbx_description
1 polymer ?
#
loop_
_entity_poly.entity_id
_entity_poly.type
_entity_poly.pdbx_seq_one_letter_code
_entity_poly.pdbx_strand_id
1 'polypeptide(L)' 'MVSNSAPLLPPLAQDGFDALISAAPHDDSFSYDRAYTILVEEEDLSQPAAGDILERLLLRGYLYEVDGELRLTEP' A
#
# COMPACT_ATOMS: atom_id res chain seq x y z
N MET A 1 -26.49 1.68 0.32
CA MET A 1 -25.11 2.00 -0.06
C MET A 1 -24.32 1.98 1.22
N VAL A 2 -23.52 0.95 1.46
CA VAL A 2 -22.81 0.80 2.73
C VAL A 2 -21.66 1.80 2.71
N SER A 3 -21.75 2.84 3.55
CA SER A 3 -20.62 3.70 3.85
C SER A 3 -19.60 2.84 4.61
N ASN A 4 -18.71 2.19 3.86
CA ASN A 4 -17.59 1.48 4.43
C ASN A 4 -16.73 2.54 5.12
N SER A 5 -16.86 2.59 6.44
CA SER A 5 -16.05 3.45 7.30
C SER A 5 -14.67 2.78 7.38
N ALA A 6 -13.96 2.74 6.25
CA ALA A 6 -12.58 2.30 6.22
C ALA A 6 -11.80 3.24 7.17
N PRO A 7 -10.95 2.70 8.06
CA PRO A 7 -10.18 3.50 8.99
C PRO A 7 -9.50 4.64 8.23
N LEU A 8 -9.58 5.86 8.76
CA LEU A 8 -9.04 7.10 8.18
C LEU A 8 -7.58 6.93 7.70
N LEU A 9 -7.40 6.39 6.50
CA LEU A 9 -6.20 6.56 5.70
C LEU A 9 -6.29 7.95 5.10
N PRO A 10 -5.21 8.74 5.16
CA PRO A 10 -5.09 9.93 4.32
C PRO A 10 -5.41 9.55 2.86
N PRO A 11 -6.04 10.44 2.08
CA PRO A 11 -6.35 10.16 0.67
C PRO A 11 -5.15 9.58 -0.09
N LEU A 12 -3.99 10.21 0.07
CA LEU A 12 -2.74 9.76 -0.55
C LEU A 12 -2.31 8.32 -0.17
N ALA A 13 -2.59 7.88 1.06
CA ALA A 13 -2.27 6.52 1.49
C ALA A 13 -3.31 5.51 0.99
N GLN A 14 -4.56 5.96 0.80
CA GLN A 14 -5.60 5.17 0.15
C GLN A 14 -5.27 4.98 -1.34
N ASP A 15 -4.94 6.06 -2.03
CA ASP A 15 -4.56 6.06 -3.45
C ASP A 15 -3.34 5.14 -3.67
N GLY A 16 -2.29 5.28 -2.85
CA GLY A 16 -1.13 4.40 -2.90
C GLY A 16 -1.45 2.92 -2.59
N PHE A 17 -2.40 2.64 -1.71
CA PHE A 17 -2.84 1.26 -1.46
C PHE A 17 -3.61 0.68 -2.64
N ASP A 18 -4.49 1.48 -3.27
CA ASP A 18 -5.24 1.08 -4.45
C ASP A 18 -4.30 0.85 -5.65
N ALA A 19 -3.25 1.67 -5.80
CA ALA A 19 -2.19 1.46 -6.79
C ALA A 19 -1.44 0.14 -6.57
N LEU A 20 -1.10 -0.19 -5.32
CA LEU A 20 -0.50 -1.48 -4.98
C LEU A 20 -1.45 -2.64 -5.30
N ILE A 21 -2.74 -2.55 -4.96
CA ILE A 21 -3.73 -3.59 -5.31
C ILE A 21 -3.82 -3.76 -6.84
N SER A 22 -3.87 -2.66 -7.58
CA SER A 22 -3.91 -2.66 -9.04
C SER A 22 -2.67 -3.33 -9.64
N ALA A 23 -1.50 -3.11 -9.04
CA ALA A 23 -0.22 -3.66 -9.47
C ALA A 23 -0.01 -5.15 -9.07
N ALA A 24 -0.73 -5.67 -8.07
CA ALA A 24 -0.79 -7.10 -7.74
C ALA A 24 -2.23 -7.60 -7.56
N PRO A 25 -2.90 -7.95 -8.66
CA PRO A 25 -4.25 -8.48 -8.61
C PRO A 25 -4.38 -9.91 -8.04
N HIS A 26 -3.28 -10.60 -7.69
CA HIS A 26 -3.30 -12.03 -7.32
C HIS A 26 -2.39 -12.42 -6.15
N ASP A 27 -2.65 -11.89 -4.95
CA ASP A 27 -2.06 -12.40 -3.70
C ASP A 27 -0.51 -12.39 -3.69
N ASP A 28 0.06 -11.61 -4.63
CA ASP A 28 1.48 -11.50 -4.84
C ASP A 28 2.06 -10.62 -3.75
N SER A 29 3.07 -11.17 -3.08
CA SER A 29 3.92 -10.41 -2.20
C SER A 29 4.80 -9.44 -3.01
N PHE A 30 5.02 -8.26 -2.45
CA PHE A 30 5.90 -7.24 -3.00
C PHE A 30 7.18 -7.16 -2.19
N SER A 31 8.32 -7.06 -2.85
CA SER A 31 9.50 -6.54 -2.18
C SER A 31 9.26 -5.06 -1.82
N TYR A 32 9.90 -4.58 -0.75
CA TYR A 32 9.89 -3.15 -0.41
C TYR A 32 10.25 -2.29 -1.61
N ASP A 33 11.33 -2.62 -2.33
CA ASP A 33 11.76 -1.88 -3.52
C ASP A 33 10.67 -1.80 -4.61
N ARG A 34 9.93 -2.89 -4.83
CA ARG A 34 8.84 -2.92 -5.81
C ARG A 34 7.68 -2.05 -5.34
N ALA A 35 7.32 -2.13 -4.07
CA ALA A 35 6.26 -1.29 -3.50
C ALA A 35 6.61 0.20 -3.55
N TYR A 36 7.88 0.55 -3.25
CA TYR A 36 8.40 1.90 -3.44
C TYR A 36 8.29 2.36 -4.89
N THR A 37 8.68 1.51 -5.84
CA THR A 37 8.66 1.83 -7.26
C THR A 37 7.22 2.09 -7.73
N ILE A 38 6.28 1.25 -7.36
CA ILE A 38 4.86 1.42 -7.70
C ILE A 38 4.32 2.75 -7.15
N LEU A 39 4.59 3.06 -5.88
CA LEU A 39 4.14 4.31 -5.27
C LEU A 39 4.79 5.53 -5.94
N VAL A 40 6.05 5.44 -6.34
CA VAL A 40 6.74 6.53 -7.05
C VAL A 40 6.20 6.69 -8.47
N GLU A 41 5.93 5.60 -9.20
CA GLU A 41 5.52 5.64 -10.61
C GLU A 41 4.03 5.95 -10.79
N GLU A 42 3.15 5.32 -10.00
CA GLU A 42 1.69 5.47 -10.13
C GLU A 42 1.17 6.75 -9.47
N GLU A 43 1.73 7.11 -8.31
CA GLU A 43 1.26 8.26 -7.50
C GLU A 43 2.17 9.50 -7.62
N ASP A 44 3.20 9.45 -8.48
CA ASP A 44 4.23 10.49 -8.64
C ASP A 44 4.85 10.93 -7.29
N LEU A 45 5.02 9.97 -6.39
CA LEU A 45 5.50 10.22 -5.03
C LEU A 45 7.01 10.28 -4.98
N SER A 46 7.51 11.15 -4.10
CA SER A 46 8.92 11.07 -3.71
C SER A 46 9.20 9.79 -2.90
N GLN A 47 10.42 9.26 -3.01
CA GLN A 47 10.85 8.08 -2.26
C GLN A 47 10.59 8.17 -0.73
N PRO A 48 10.81 9.32 -0.05
CA PRO A 48 10.45 9.49 1.36
C PRO A 48 8.94 9.39 1.60
N ALA A 49 8.12 9.99 0.73
CA ALA A 49 6.66 9.97 0.88
C ALA A 49 6.09 8.56 0.66
N ALA A 50 6.64 7.81 -0.30
CA ALA A 50 6.31 6.40 -0.49
C ALA A 50 6.62 5.57 0.76
N GLY A 51 7.73 5.87 1.45
CA GLY A 51 8.12 5.21 2.70
C GLY A 51 7.16 5.49 3.84
N ASP A 52 6.80 6.76 4.03
CA ASP A 52 5.81 7.18 5.02
C ASP A 52 4.45 6.51 4.80
N ILE A 53 4.05 6.31 3.53
CA ILE A 53 2.80 5.63 3.18
C ILE A 53 2.88 4.14 3.49
N LEU A 54 3.96 3.45 3.08
CA LEU A 54 4.15 2.03 3.37
C LEU A 54 4.17 1.75 4.87
N GLU A 55 4.90 2.55 5.64
CA GLU A 55 4.94 2.42 7.10
C GLU A 55 3.54 2.62 7.69
N ARG A 56 2.79 3.62 7.22
CA ARG A 56 1.42 3.87 7.69
C ARG A 56 0.48 2.72 7.35
N LEU A 57 0.60 2.12 6.16
CA LEU A 57 -0.20 0.97 5.74
C LEU A 57 0.12 -0.27 6.57
N LEU A 58 1.39 -0.51 6.89
CA LEU A 58 1.85 -1.56 7.81
C LEU A 58 1.30 -1.36 9.23
N LEU A 59 1.46 -0.15 9.78
CA LEU A 59 0.99 0.20 11.13
C LEU A 59 -0.52 0.07 11.28
N ARG A 60 -1.26 0.30 10.20
CA ARG A 60 -2.72 0.19 10.15
C ARG A 60 -3.19 -1.25 9.92
N GLY A 61 -2.31 -2.17 9.52
CA GLY A 61 -2.64 -3.55 9.20
C GLY A 61 -3.28 -3.75 7.82
N TYR A 62 -3.07 -2.81 6.89
CA TYR A 62 -3.42 -3.01 5.48
C TYR A 62 -2.34 -3.81 4.75
N LEU A 63 -1.09 -3.62 5.16
CA LEU A 63 0.05 -4.42 4.73
C LEU A 63 0.58 -5.23 5.92
N TYR A 64 1.16 -6.38 5.63
CA TYR A 64 1.92 -7.16 6.59
C TYR A 64 3.15 -7.74 5.92
N GLU A 65 4.23 -7.86 6.69
CA GLU A 65 5.49 -8.44 6.19
C GLU A 65 5.52 -9.95 6.48
N VAL A 66 5.80 -10.73 5.44
CA VAL A 66 6.02 -12.19 5.51
C VAL A 66 7.29 -12.51 4.75
N ASP A 67 8.25 -13.15 5.42
CA ASP A 67 9.52 -13.57 4.81
C ASP A 67 10.31 -12.43 4.13
N GLY A 68 10.19 -11.20 4.64
CA GLY A 68 10.85 -10.02 4.08
C GLY A 68 10.11 -9.37 2.90
N GLU A 69 8.91 -9.85 2.57
CA GLU A 69 8.05 -9.31 1.53
C GLU A 69 6.74 -8.77 2.11
N LEU A 70 6.24 -7.70 1.52
CA LEU A 70 4.98 -7.03 1.87
C LEU A 70 3.81 -7.74 1.19
N ARG A 71 2.83 -8.17 1.98
CA ARG A 71 1.57 -8.70 1.49
C ARG A 71 0.43 -7.75 1.81
N LEU A 72 -0.50 -7.66 0.87
CA LEU A 72 -1.76 -6.94 1.05
C LEU A 72 -2.70 -7.80 1.90
N THR A 73 -3.37 -7.17 2.85
CA THR A 73 -4.45 -7.80 3.60
C THR A 73 -5.70 -7.69 2.75
N GLU A 74 -6.26 -8.83 2.33
CA GLU A 74 -7.54 -8.82 1.60
C GLU A 74 -8.63 -8.11 2.43
N PRO A 75 -9.49 -7.29 1.80
CA PRO A 75 -10.57 -6.59 2.47
C PRO A 75 -11.69 -7.50 2.99
#